data_AF-A0A0J9U1C8-F1
#
_entry.id   AF-A0A0J9U1C8-F1
#
_cell.length_a   1.000
_cell.length_b   1.000
_cell.length_c   1.000
_cell.angle_alpha   90.00
_cell.angle_beta   90.00
_cell.angle_gamma   90.00
#
_symmetry.space_group_name_H-M   'P 1'
#
loop_
_entity.id
_entity.type
_entity.pdbx_description
1 polymer ?
#
loop_
_entity_poly.entity_id
_entity_poly.type
_entity_poly.pdbx_seq_one_letter_code
_entity_poly.pdbx_strand_id
1 'polypeptide(L)'
;MGKILGKSKLASLNTIINYDYFDKYTNNCDNYPSINAAKSKLDKFQWNTNISDKLLNALCYVYIREKNKKLYKNTCDYLYYWLGSKVLNNLRHKFFFFEVIKTIYAILSEGELGNVCDPVNSIYDYNFQKFKDIYDLSENYHTYELDFIKMNPPCNKDYDEAIKSYRFLYNKLRNECSMEKTYNNIQYCNVFNDFFTKEKDAQISSWTCQLTETEEQDEHLDVEYGEEADNEQLPETSAVEGLQRILLLQ
;
A
#
# COMPACT_ATOMS: atom_id res chain seq x y z
N MET A 1 17.57 -5.71 28.19
CA MET A 1 17.19 -6.54 27.02
C MET A 1 17.16 -5.68 25.77
N GLY A 2 17.56 -6.20 24.61
CA GLY A 2 17.28 -5.54 23.33
C GLY A 2 15.79 -5.60 22.99
N LYS A 3 15.28 -4.64 22.21
CA LYS A 3 13.92 -4.66 21.68
C LYS A 3 13.73 -5.91 20.82
N ILE A 4 12.68 -6.69 21.08
CA ILE A 4 12.33 -7.88 20.30
C ILE A 4 11.68 -7.42 18.99
N LEU A 5 12.17 -7.92 17.86
CA LEU A 5 11.55 -7.68 16.56
C LEU A 5 10.28 -8.52 16.42
N GLY A 6 9.14 -7.89 16.17
CA GLY A 6 7.84 -8.55 16.14
C GLY A 6 6.82 -7.83 15.26
N LYS A 7 5.53 -8.11 15.48
CA LYS A 7 4.40 -7.56 14.69
C LYS A 7 4.44 -6.04 14.56
N SER A 8 4.76 -5.30 15.63
CA SER A 8 4.87 -3.84 15.60
C SER A 8 5.97 -3.33 14.67
N LYS A 9 7.08 -4.08 14.54
CA LYS A 9 8.13 -3.76 13.58
C LYS A 9 7.70 -4.09 12.15
N LEU A 10 6.98 -5.19 11.93
CA LEU A 10 6.39 -5.49 10.62
C LEU A 10 5.38 -4.42 10.20
N ALA A 11 4.54 -3.96 11.12
CA ALA A 11 3.59 -2.87 10.85
C ALA A 11 4.26 -1.55 10.44
N SER A 12 5.56 -1.38 10.74
CA SER A 12 6.35 -0.22 10.33
C SER A 12 6.96 -0.31 8.92
N LEU A 13 6.74 -1.43 8.21
CA LEU A 13 7.19 -1.58 6.82
C LEU A 13 6.48 -0.58 5.92
N ASN A 14 7.26 0.11 5.08
CA ASN A 14 6.77 1.18 4.20
C ASN A 14 5.62 0.70 3.31
N THR A 15 5.72 -0.50 2.73
CA THR A 15 4.64 -1.04 1.89
C THR A 15 3.37 -1.30 2.69
N ILE A 16 3.50 -1.78 3.94
CA ILE A 16 2.34 -2.02 4.81
C ILE A 16 1.66 -0.70 5.14
N ILE A 17 2.41 0.29 5.61
CA ILE A 17 1.86 1.61 5.95
C ILE A 17 1.13 2.24 4.74
N ASN A 18 1.79 2.30 3.58
CA ASN A 18 1.23 3.00 2.42
C ASN A 18 0.05 2.25 1.80
N TYR A 19 0.11 0.92 1.70
CA TYR A 19 -1.01 0.13 1.19
C TYR A 19 -2.21 0.15 2.13
N ASP A 20 -1.97 0.16 3.44
CA ASP A 20 -3.03 0.25 4.46
C ASP A 20 -3.81 1.56 4.37
N TYR A 21 -3.15 2.69 4.07
CA TYR A 21 -3.87 3.95 3.80
C TYR A 21 -4.87 3.81 2.65
N PHE A 22 -4.50 3.16 1.55
CA PHE A 22 -5.41 2.94 0.42
C PHE A 22 -6.51 1.92 0.75
N ASP A 23 -6.21 0.89 1.53
CA ASP A 23 -7.18 -0.14 1.92
C ASP A 23 -8.21 0.39 2.93
N LYS A 24 -7.84 1.32 3.82
CA LYS A 24 -8.70 1.89 4.87
C LYS A 24 -9.43 3.16 4.47
N TYR A 25 -9.00 3.88 3.44
CA TYR A 25 -9.66 5.12 3.05
C TYR A 25 -11.06 4.85 2.50
N THR A 26 -12.07 5.56 3.02
CA THR A 26 -13.48 5.34 2.67
C THR A 26 -14.18 6.54 2.05
N ASN A 27 -13.50 7.70 1.93
CA ASN A 27 -14.08 8.85 1.25
C ASN A 27 -14.02 8.62 -0.27
N ASN A 28 -15.21 8.51 -0.85
CA ASN A 28 -15.54 8.21 -2.24
C ASN A 28 -15.50 9.43 -3.16
N CYS A 29 -14.81 10.50 -2.77
CA CYS A 29 -14.75 11.74 -3.56
C CYS A 29 -16.10 12.42 -3.76
N ASP A 30 -17.00 12.36 -2.77
CA ASP A 30 -18.29 13.07 -2.81
C ASP A 30 -18.13 14.58 -3.07
N ASN A 31 -17.09 15.20 -2.52
CA ASN A 31 -16.76 16.62 -2.74
C ASN A 31 -16.04 16.89 -4.08
N TYR A 32 -15.85 15.88 -4.92
CA TYR A 32 -15.17 15.95 -6.22
C TYR A 32 -16.00 15.29 -7.32
N PRO A 33 -17.11 15.93 -7.74
CA PRO A 33 -18.11 15.31 -8.63
C PRO A 33 -17.54 14.78 -9.94
N SER A 34 -16.55 15.47 -10.55
CA SER A 34 -15.93 15.03 -11.80
C SER A 34 -15.22 13.68 -11.65
N ILE A 35 -14.46 13.49 -10.56
CA ILE A 35 -13.76 12.23 -10.27
C ILE A 35 -14.77 11.13 -9.95
N ASN A 36 -15.75 11.44 -9.09
CA ASN A 36 -16.79 10.47 -8.72
C ASN A 36 -17.62 10.01 -9.92
N ALA A 37 -18.07 10.94 -10.78
CA ALA A 37 -18.80 10.62 -12.01
C ALA A 37 -17.96 9.78 -12.98
N ALA A 38 -16.66 10.05 -13.08
CA ALA A 38 -15.74 9.31 -13.94
C ALA A 38 -15.51 7.86 -13.50
N LYS A 39 -15.89 7.46 -12.27
CA LYS A 39 -15.90 6.06 -11.83
C LYS A 39 -16.63 5.14 -12.82
N SER A 40 -17.72 5.63 -13.43
CA SER A 40 -18.50 4.88 -14.44
C SER A 40 -17.67 4.39 -15.63
N LYS A 41 -16.50 5.00 -15.90
CA LYS A 41 -15.54 4.51 -16.91
C LYS A 41 -15.00 3.12 -16.59
N LEU A 42 -15.11 2.64 -15.35
CA LEU A 42 -14.72 1.29 -14.95
C LEU A 42 -15.78 0.24 -15.29
N ASP A 43 -17.03 0.65 -15.56
CA ASP A 43 -18.14 -0.25 -15.86
C ASP A 43 -18.01 -0.91 -17.24
N LYS A 44 -17.16 -0.36 -18.12
CA LYS A 44 -16.83 -0.98 -19.41
C LYS A 44 -16.00 -2.27 -19.28
N PHE A 45 -15.41 -2.51 -18.11
CA PHE A 45 -14.57 -3.68 -17.87
C PHE A 45 -15.34 -4.78 -17.14
N GLN A 46 -14.97 -6.04 -17.43
CA GLN A 46 -15.55 -7.19 -16.75
C GLN A 46 -14.73 -7.57 -15.52
N TRP A 47 -15.37 -7.54 -14.36
CA TRP A 47 -14.77 -7.87 -13.06
C TRP A 47 -15.32 -9.19 -12.53
N ASN A 48 -14.47 -10.00 -11.89
CA ASN A 48 -14.90 -11.15 -11.09
C ASN A 48 -15.58 -10.69 -9.80
N THR A 49 -15.08 -9.60 -9.21
CA THR A 49 -15.66 -8.90 -8.08
C THR A 49 -15.56 -7.41 -8.36
N ASN A 50 -16.68 -6.69 -8.27
CA ASN A 50 -16.66 -5.25 -8.53
C ASN A 50 -15.91 -4.54 -7.38
N ILE A 51 -14.78 -3.93 -7.72
CA ILE A 51 -13.91 -3.20 -6.78
C ILE A 51 -13.86 -1.70 -7.09
N SER A 52 -14.78 -1.18 -7.90
CA SER A 52 -14.72 0.20 -8.42
C SER A 52 -14.73 1.26 -7.31
N ASP A 53 -15.53 1.07 -6.26
CA ASP A 53 -15.55 2.01 -5.11
C ASP A 53 -14.24 1.98 -4.34
N LYS A 54 -13.65 0.79 -4.16
CA LYS A 54 -12.35 0.63 -3.50
C LYS A 54 -11.22 1.32 -4.28
N LEU A 55 -11.25 1.22 -5.61
CA LEU A 55 -10.31 1.93 -6.48
C LEU A 55 -10.53 3.44 -6.38
N LEU A 56 -11.78 3.91 -6.44
CA LEU A 56 -12.12 5.33 -6.33
C LEU A 56 -11.67 5.94 -5.00
N ASN A 57 -11.85 5.24 -3.88
CA ASN A 57 -11.42 5.72 -2.57
C ASN A 57 -9.90 5.94 -2.53
N ALA A 58 -9.11 4.99 -3.06
CA ALA A 58 -7.66 5.14 -3.11
C ALA A 58 -7.21 6.32 -3.99
N LEU A 59 -7.88 6.53 -5.15
CA LEU A 59 -7.66 7.72 -5.97
C LEU A 59 -7.98 9.00 -5.20
N CYS A 60 -9.08 8.98 -4.45
CA CYS A 60 -9.55 10.12 -3.69
C CYS A 60 -8.58 10.52 -2.59
N TYR A 61 -8.04 9.54 -1.86
CA TYR A 61 -6.97 9.75 -0.89
C TYR A 61 -5.81 10.51 -1.51
N VAL A 62 -5.31 10.04 -2.66
CA VAL A 62 -4.18 10.68 -3.36
C VAL A 62 -4.53 12.09 -3.83
N TYR A 63 -5.70 12.28 -4.44
CA TYR A 63 -6.16 13.58 -4.91
C TYR A 63 -6.25 14.62 -3.79
N ILE A 64 -6.85 14.25 -2.64
CA ILE A 64 -7.01 15.14 -1.49
C ILE A 64 -5.65 15.48 -0.87
N ARG A 65 -4.73 14.51 -0.80
CA ARG A 65 -3.36 14.76 -0.33
C ARG A 65 -2.63 15.74 -1.24
N GLU A 66 -2.79 15.64 -2.55
CA GLU A 66 -2.22 16.60 -3.50
C GLU A 66 -2.83 18.00 -3.33
N LYS A 67 -4.17 18.09 -3.28
CA LYS A 67 -4.88 19.36 -3.06
C LYS A 67 -4.37 20.10 -1.82
N ASN A 68 -4.09 19.35 -0.75
CA ASN A 68 -3.60 19.86 0.52
C ASN A 68 -2.07 20.05 0.56
N LYS A 69 -1.35 19.83 -0.55
CA LYS A 69 0.12 19.87 -0.65
C LYS A 69 0.82 18.96 0.36
N LYS A 70 0.19 17.82 0.66
CA LYS A 70 0.65 16.79 1.60
C LYS A 70 0.92 15.45 0.90
N LEU A 71 0.96 15.41 -0.43
CA LEU A 71 1.29 14.20 -1.18
C LEU A 71 2.81 13.99 -1.15
N TYR A 72 3.24 12.79 -0.76
CA TYR A 72 4.64 12.42 -0.85
C TYR A 72 4.96 11.93 -2.26
N LYS A 73 6.18 12.21 -2.74
CA LYS A 73 6.59 11.88 -4.11
C LYS A 73 6.38 10.40 -4.48
N ASN A 74 6.66 9.49 -3.54
CA ASN A 74 6.53 8.05 -3.75
C ASN A 74 5.09 7.53 -3.58
N THR A 75 4.12 8.36 -3.17
CA THR A 75 2.72 7.92 -3.03
C THR A 75 2.14 7.45 -4.35
N CYS A 76 2.52 8.07 -5.48
CA CYS A 76 2.08 7.62 -6.81
C CYS A 76 2.63 6.23 -7.18
N ASP A 77 3.86 5.91 -6.76
CA ASP A 77 4.47 4.59 -7.00
C ASP A 77 3.78 3.52 -6.15
N TYR A 78 3.52 3.78 -4.87
CA TYR A 78 2.72 2.86 -4.04
C TYR A 78 1.31 2.68 -4.60
N LEU A 79 0.67 3.77 -5.03
CA LEU A 79 -0.65 3.73 -5.65
C LEU A 79 -0.62 2.81 -6.88
N TYR A 80 0.39 2.95 -7.75
CA TYR A 80 0.52 2.13 -8.95
C TYR A 80 0.55 0.63 -8.64
N TYR A 81 1.44 0.22 -7.73
CA TYR A 81 1.59 -1.20 -7.39
C TYR A 81 0.41 -1.75 -6.60
N TRP A 82 -0.23 -0.92 -5.76
CA TRP A 82 -1.45 -1.28 -5.07
C TRP A 82 -2.61 -1.48 -6.05
N LEU A 83 -2.87 -0.50 -6.92
CA LEU A 83 -3.92 -0.55 -7.94
C LEU A 83 -3.74 -1.76 -8.84
N GLY A 84 -2.53 -1.96 -9.37
CA GLY A 84 -2.27 -3.06 -10.27
C GLY A 84 -2.48 -4.43 -9.62
N SER A 85 -2.14 -4.59 -8.33
CA SER A 85 -2.43 -5.80 -7.59
C SER A 85 -3.95 -6.05 -7.43
N LYS A 86 -4.72 -5.02 -7.06
CA LYS A 86 -6.19 -5.15 -6.94
C LYS A 86 -6.82 -5.45 -8.29
N VAL A 87 -6.39 -4.77 -9.36
CA VAL A 87 -6.90 -4.98 -10.72
C VAL A 87 -6.60 -6.40 -11.20
N LEU A 88 -5.36 -6.89 -11.13
CA LEU A 88 -5.01 -8.23 -11.62
C LEU A 88 -5.77 -9.35 -10.92
N ASN A 89 -6.09 -9.17 -9.64
CA ASN A 89 -6.80 -10.17 -8.86
C ASN A 89 -8.30 -10.19 -9.13
N ASN A 90 -8.88 -9.08 -9.58
CA ASN A 90 -10.33 -8.92 -9.73
C ASN A 90 -10.79 -8.77 -11.19
N LEU A 91 -9.88 -8.51 -12.14
CA LEU A 91 -10.22 -8.38 -13.56
C LEU A 91 -10.44 -9.75 -14.18
N ARG A 92 -11.57 -9.94 -14.88
CA ARG A 92 -11.91 -11.21 -15.53
C ARG A 92 -10.93 -11.57 -16.65
N HIS A 93 -10.52 -10.56 -17.42
CA HIS A 93 -9.65 -10.72 -18.58
C HIS A 93 -8.39 -9.87 -18.40
N LYS A 94 -7.30 -10.49 -17.91
CA LYS A 94 -6.02 -9.82 -17.59
C LYS A 94 -5.38 -9.09 -18.78
N PHE A 95 -5.73 -9.47 -20.01
CA PHE A 95 -5.32 -8.76 -21.23
C PHE A 95 -5.65 -7.26 -21.20
N PHE A 96 -6.76 -6.86 -20.54
CA PHE A 96 -7.14 -5.44 -20.41
C PHE A 96 -6.44 -4.72 -19.25
N PHE A 97 -5.54 -5.36 -18.51
CA PHE A 97 -4.88 -4.81 -17.33
C PHE A 97 -4.35 -3.39 -17.56
N PHE A 98 -3.58 -3.21 -18.63
CA PHE A 98 -2.98 -1.92 -18.96
C PHE A 98 -4.02 -0.85 -19.29
N GLU A 99 -5.09 -1.22 -20.00
CA GLU A 99 -6.18 -0.29 -20.32
C GLU A 99 -6.95 0.13 -19.06
N VAL A 100 -7.16 -0.82 -18.14
CA VAL A 100 -7.81 -0.56 -16.86
C VAL A 100 -6.97 0.40 -16.02
N ILE A 101 -5.67 0.15 -15.87
CA ILE A 101 -4.77 1.04 -15.12
C ILE A 101 -4.74 2.44 -15.74
N LYS A 102 -4.63 2.55 -17.06
CA LYS A 102 -4.74 3.84 -17.76
C LYS A 102 -6.06 4.55 -17.49
N THR A 103 -7.18 3.81 -17.50
CA THR A 103 -8.50 4.37 -17.22
C THR A 103 -8.60 4.87 -15.79
N ILE A 104 -8.04 4.14 -14.82
CA ILE A 104 -7.99 4.53 -13.41
C ILE A 104 -7.22 5.84 -13.22
N TYR A 105 -6.03 5.99 -13.82
CA TYR A 105 -5.28 7.25 -13.75
C TYR A 105 -5.99 8.39 -14.50
N ALA A 106 -6.68 8.09 -15.61
CA ALA A 106 -7.50 9.09 -16.28
C ALA A 106 -8.64 9.61 -15.38
N ILE A 107 -9.26 8.75 -14.56
CA ILE A 107 -10.28 9.15 -13.57
C ILE A 107 -9.70 10.12 -12.55
N LEU A 108 -8.50 9.83 -12.03
CA LEU A 108 -7.82 10.72 -11.07
C LEU A 108 -7.61 12.12 -11.67
N SER A 109 -7.32 12.19 -12.96
CA SER A 109 -7.05 13.44 -13.69
C SER A 109 -8.29 14.25 -14.09
N GLU A 110 -9.51 13.77 -13.81
CA GLU A 110 -10.76 14.51 -14.08
C GLU A 110 -11.03 15.64 -13.09
N GLY A 111 -10.31 15.65 -11.96
CA GLY A 111 -10.40 16.74 -11.00
C GLY A 111 -9.73 18.02 -11.50
N GLU A 112 -10.02 19.13 -10.84
CA GLU A 112 -9.50 20.47 -11.20
C GLU A 112 -7.97 20.59 -11.14
N LEU A 113 -7.30 19.73 -10.37
CA LEU A 113 -5.84 19.66 -10.30
C LEU A 113 -5.20 19.09 -11.59
N GLY A 114 -5.98 18.46 -12.45
CA GLY A 114 -5.48 17.75 -13.62
C GLY A 114 -4.62 16.55 -13.20
N ASN A 115 -3.47 16.39 -13.83
CA ASN A 115 -2.61 15.22 -13.65
C ASN A 115 -1.91 15.21 -12.28
N VAL A 116 -2.43 14.42 -11.34
CA VAL A 116 -1.86 14.25 -9.99
C VAL A 116 -0.77 13.18 -9.94
N CYS A 117 -0.99 12.07 -10.63
CA CYS A 117 -0.03 10.98 -10.72
C CYS A 117 0.01 10.45 -12.14
N ASP A 118 1.21 10.21 -12.66
CA ASP A 118 1.39 9.51 -13.92
C ASP A 118 1.33 7.99 -13.71
N PRO A 119 0.70 7.23 -14.62
CA PRO A 119 0.87 5.79 -14.63
C PRO A 119 2.35 5.49 -14.89
N VAL A 120 2.98 4.72 -13.97
CA VAL A 120 4.32 4.17 -14.20
C VAL A 120 4.34 3.40 -15.52
N ASN A 121 5.48 3.48 -16.22
CA ASN A 121 5.78 2.87 -17.53
C ASN A 121 4.97 1.60 -17.85
N SER A 122 4.65 1.37 -19.11
CA SER A 122 3.85 0.25 -19.63
C SER A 122 4.34 -1.13 -19.18
N ILE A 123 3.95 -1.56 -17.98
CA ILE A 123 4.16 -2.91 -17.47
C ILE A 123 2.95 -3.75 -17.85
N TYR A 124 3.20 -4.79 -18.64
CA TYR A 124 2.17 -5.77 -19.00
C TYR A 124 1.82 -6.67 -17.81
N ASP A 125 0.63 -7.25 -17.85
CA ASP A 125 0.06 -8.09 -16.79
C ASP A 125 0.98 -9.26 -16.40
N TYR A 126 1.61 -9.90 -17.39
CA TYR A 126 2.48 -11.07 -17.15
C TYR A 126 3.76 -10.74 -16.39
N ASN A 127 4.22 -9.48 -16.43
CA ASN A 127 5.43 -9.02 -15.73
C ASN A 127 5.12 -8.20 -14.48
N PHE A 128 3.89 -7.70 -14.33
CA PHE A 128 3.53 -6.80 -13.24
C PHE A 128 3.89 -7.33 -11.86
N GLN A 129 3.57 -8.60 -11.58
CA GLN A 129 3.86 -9.17 -10.26
C GLN A 129 5.36 -9.12 -9.94
N LYS A 130 6.24 -9.33 -10.93
CA LYS A 130 7.69 -9.24 -10.75
C LYS A 130 8.13 -7.83 -10.42
N PHE A 131 7.64 -6.83 -11.16
CA PHE A 131 7.93 -5.43 -10.85
C PHE A 131 7.43 -5.04 -9.46
N LYS A 132 6.23 -5.49 -9.08
CA LYS A 132 5.69 -5.27 -7.74
C LYS A 132 6.56 -5.92 -6.66
N ASP A 133 6.94 -7.18 -6.83
CA ASP A 133 7.79 -7.90 -5.88
C ASP A 133 9.12 -7.16 -5.68
N ILE A 134 9.75 -6.69 -6.76
CA ILE A 134 11.00 -5.93 -6.71
C ILE A 134 10.80 -4.61 -5.96
N TYR A 135 9.74 -3.88 -6.28
CA TYR A 135 9.41 -2.63 -5.62
C TYR A 135 9.13 -2.82 -4.12
N ASP A 136 8.34 -3.83 -3.76
CA ASP A 136 8.03 -4.10 -2.36
C ASP A 136 9.28 -4.51 -1.56
N LEU A 137 10.18 -5.30 -2.17
CA LEU A 137 11.47 -5.60 -1.57
C LEU A 137 12.32 -4.32 -1.40
N SER A 138 12.39 -3.46 -2.42
CA SER A 138 13.21 -2.25 -2.37
C SER A 138 12.73 -1.25 -1.33
N GLU A 139 11.43 -1.04 -1.22
CA GLU A 139 10.84 -0.09 -0.27
C GLU A 139 10.99 -0.55 1.18
N ASN A 140 11.02 -1.87 1.41
CA ASN A 140 11.17 -2.46 2.74
C ASN A 140 12.63 -2.71 3.15
N TYR A 141 13.56 -2.69 2.19
CA TYR A 141 14.97 -2.97 2.41
C TYR A 141 15.56 -2.17 3.56
N HIS A 142 15.35 -0.85 3.57
CA HIS A 142 15.96 0.02 4.58
C HIS A 142 15.44 -0.27 6.00
N THR A 143 14.17 -0.65 6.13
CA THR A 143 13.62 -1.01 7.45
C THR A 143 14.30 -2.26 7.99
N TYR A 144 14.48 -3.29 7.16
CA TYR A 144 15.20 -4.50 7.54
C TYR A 144 16.68 -4.23 7.77
N GLU A 145 17.34 -3.43 6.94
CA GLU A 145 18.74 -3.04 7.11
C GLU A 145 18.99 -2.42 8.49
N LEU A 146 18.10 -1.53 8.95
CA LEU A 146 18.18 -0.95 10.29
C LEU A 146 17.96 -1.99 11.41
N ASP A 147 17.08 -2.95 11.21
CA ASP A 147 16.80 -4.01 12.19
C ASP A 147 17.99 -4.97 12.37
N PHE A 148 18.79 -5.16 11.33
CA PHE A 148 19.95 -6.05 11.32
C PHE A 148 21.31 -5.32 11.45
N ILE A 149 21.33 -4.05 11.89
CA ILE A 149 22.58 -3.38 12.32
C ILE A 149 23.28 -4.19 13.40
N LYS A 150 22.50 -4.75 14.34
CA LYS A 150 23.01 -5.71 15.31
C LYS A 150 22.89 -7.09 14.71
N MET A 151 23.98 -7.85 14.78
CA MET A 151 23.97 -9.24 14.35
C MET A 151 23.01 -10.07 15.21
N ASN A 152 22.15 -10.85 14.56
CA ASN A 152 21.24 -11.80 15.18
C ASN A 152 20.38 -11.21 16.33
N PRO A 153 19.57 -10.16 16.07
CA PRO A 153 18.70 -9.57 17.08
C PRO A 153 17.64 -10.58 17.55
N PRO A 154 17.10 -10.46 18.78
CA PRO A 154 15.98 -11.29 19.21
C PRO A 154 14.70 -10.95 18.42
N CYS A 155 13.95 -11.96 18.02
CA CYS A 155 12.70 -11.80 17.26
C CYS A 155 11.63 -12.80 17.70
N ASN A 156 10.37 -12.50 17.40
CA ASN A 156 9.27 -13.44 17.52
C ASN A 156 9.12 -14.28 16.23
N LYS A 157 8.19 -15.24 16.27
CA LYS A 157 7.91 -16.14 15.14
C LYS A 157 7.45 -15.41 13.88
N ASP A 158 6.55 -14.45 13.99
CA ASP A 158 6.03 -13.71 12.82
C ASP A 158 7.13 -12.97 12.08
N TYR A 159 8.04 -12.32 12.82
CA TYR A 159 9.15 -11.58 12.23
C TYR A 159 10.17 -12.52 11.59
N ASP A 160 10.48 -13.65 12.22
CA ASP A 160 11.34 -14.70 11.64
C ASP A 160 10.76 -15.26 10.33
N GLU A 161 9.44 -15.52 10.28
CA GLU A 161 8.76 -15.96 9.07
C GLU A 161 8.76 -14.88 7.97
N ALA A 162 8.57 -13.61 8.35
CA ALA A 162 8.60 -12.48 7.43
C ALA A 162 9.99 -12.29 6.79
N ILE A 163 11.07 -12.30 7.58
CA ILE A 163 12.42 -12.16 7.04
C ILE A 163 12.84 -13.36 6.18
N LYS A 164 12.41 -14.58 6.55
CA LYS A 164 12.60 -15.77 5.71
C LYS A 164 11.89 -15.63 4.36
N SER A 165 10.65 -15.15 4.37
CA SER A 165 9.85 -14.91 3.16
C SER A 165 10.47 -13.84 2.27
N TYR A 166 10.93 -12.74 2.86
CA TYR A 166 11.67 -11.69 2.16
C TYR A 166 12.91 -12.25 1.46
N ARG A 167 13.75 -13.01 2.18
CA ARG A 167 14.98 -13.61 1.64
C ARG A 167 14.68 -14.63 0.55
N PHE A 168 13.64 -15.43 0.73
CA PHE A 168 13.21 -16.40 -0.28
C PHE A 168 12.81 -15.71 -1.59
N LEU A 169 11.97 -14.68 -1.53
CA LEU A 169 11.54 -13.93 -2.70
C LEU A 169 12.72 -13.21 -3.38
N TYR A 170 13.57 -12.56 -2.59
CA TYR A 170 14.80 -11.94 -3.07
C TYR A 170 15.69 -12.95 -3.82
N ASN A 171 16.00 -14.10 -3.22
CA ASN A 171 16.85 -15.12 -3.84
C ASN A 171 16.23 -15.70 -5.11
N LYS A 172 14.91 -15.89 -5.13
CA LYS A 172 14.18 -16.32 -6.32
C LYS A 172 14.38 -15.34 -7.48
N LEU A 173 14.17 -14.04 -7.24
CA LEU A 173 14.38 -12.98 -8.23
C LEU A 173 15.85 -12.89 -8.64
N ARG A 174 16.78 -13.00 -7.69
CA ARG A 174 18.22 -12.96 -7.98
C ARG A 174 18.64 -14.08 -8.92
N ASN A 175 18.21 -15.31 -8.63
CA ASN A 175 18.50 -16.47 -9.47
C ASN A 175 17.90 -16.30 -10.87
N GLU A 176 16.64 -15.86 -10.94
CA GLU A 176 15.95 -15.58 -12.19
C GLU A 176 16.66 -14.53 -13.05
N CYS A 177 17.17 -13.47 -12.43
CA CYS A 177 17.88 -12.38 -13.09
C CYS A 177 19.37 -12.63 -13.33
N SER A 178 19.91 -13.75 -12.82
CA SER A 178 21.27 -14.21 -13.11
C SER A 178 21.32 -15.25 -14.24
N MET A 179 20.18 -15.81 -14.66
CA MET A 179 20.06 -16.73 -15.79
C MET A 179 20.09 -15.99 -17.14
N GLU A 180 20.09 -16.74 -18.24
CA GLU A 180 20.06 -16.18 -19.60
C GLU A 180 18.90 -15.20 -19.79
N LYS A 181 19.20 -14.02 -20.35
CA LYS A 181 18.25 -12.94 -20.51
C LYS A 181 17.29 -13.25 -21.65
N THR A 182 16.02 -13.39 -21.33
CA THR A 182 14.92 -13.37 -22.30
C THR A 182 14.38 -11.94 -22.42
N TYR A 183 13.67 -11.62 -23.50
CA TYR A 183 13.01 -10.32 -23.63
C TYR A 183 12.04 -10.04 -22.47
N ASN A 184 11.40 -11.07 -21.91
CA ASN A 184 10.43 -10.89 -20.83
C ASN A 184 11.10 -10.63 -19.47
N ASN A 185 12.25 -11.26 -19.20
CA ASN A 185 12.95 -11.06 -17.93
C ASN A 185 13.83 -9.80 -17.88
N ILE A 186 14.34 -9.34 -19.02
CA ILE A 186 15.30 -8.24 -19.06
C ILE A 186 14.76 -6.96 -18.42
N GLN A 187 13.46 -6.70 -18.57
CA GLN A 187 12.82 -5.46 -18.10
C GLN A 187 12.83 -5.37 -16.57
N TYR A 188 12.26 -6.34 -15.87
CA TYR A 188 12.26 -6.32 -14.41
C TYR A 188 13.63 -6.67 -13.83
N CYS A 189 14.45 -7.46 -14.52
CA CYS A 189 15.80 -7.77 -14.05
C CYS A 189 16.75 -6.57 -14.10
N ASN A 190 16.56 -5.63 -15.03
CA ASN A 190 17.32 -4.38 -15.00
C ASN A 190 16.97 -3.59 -13.73
N VAL A 191 15.66 -3.37 -13.44
CA VAL A 191 15.23 -2.68 -12.21
C VAL A 191 15.72 -3.38 -10.95
N PHE A 192 15.65 -4.71 -10.91
CA PHE A 192 16.17 -5.49 -9.79
C PHE A 192 17.67 -5.28 -9.60
N ASN A 193 18.48 -5.39 -10.66
CA ASN A 193 19.93 -5.26 -10.58
C ASN A 193 20.39 -3.82 -10.31
N ASP A 194 19.61 -2.82 -10.74
CA ASP A 194 19.88 -1.40 -10.46
C ASP A 194 19.77 -1.11 -8.96
N PHE A 195 18.80 -1.73 -8.27
CA PHE A 195 18.63 -1.55 -6.83
C PHE A 195 19.48 -2.51 -5.99
N PHE A 196 19.50 -3.80 -6.32
CA PHE A 196 20.14 -4.86 -5.53
C PHE A 196 21.58 -5.15 -6.00
N THR A 197 22.51 -4.34 -5.51
CA THR A 197 23.95 -4.48 -5.74
C THR A 197 24.54 -5.66 -4.96
N LYS A 198 25.76 -6.07 -5.34
CA LYS A 198 26.53 -7.13 -4.63
C LYS A 198 26.65 -6.91 -3.12
N GLU A 199 26.71 -5.65 -2.68
CA GLU A 199 26.76 -5.32 -1.26
C GLU A 199 25.46 -5.67 -0.55
N LYS A 200 24.32 -5.27 -1.12
CA LYS A 200 22.99 -5.60 -0.57
C LYS A 200 22.76 -7.10 -0.51
N ASP A 201 23.28 -7.85 -1.49
CA ASP A 201 23.18 -9.32 -1.50
C ASP A 201 23.83 -9.94 -0.25
N ALA A 202 25.01 -9.47 0.13
CA ALA A 202 25.73 -9.95 1.31
C ALA A 202 24.95 -9.61 2.59
N GLN A 203 24.41 -8.39 2.67
CA GLN A 203 23.57 -7.97 3.79
C GLN A 203 22.32 -8.84 3.92
N ILE A 204 21.50 -8.95 2.87
CA ILE A 204 20.25 -9.73 2.86
C ILE A 204 20.52 -11.21 3.18
N SER A 205 21.63 -11.76 2.68
CA SER A 205 22.01 -13.15 2.96
C SER A 205 22.27 -13.38 4.46
N SER A 206 22.79 -12.37 5.16
CA SER A 206 23.13 -12.42 6.58
C SER A 206 21.96 -12.17 7.54
N TRP A 207 20.81 -11.68 7.04
CA TRP A 207 19.67 -11.34 7.88
C TRP A 207 19.01 -12.59 8.48
N THR A 208 19.32 -12.84 9.74
CA THR A 208 18.76 -13.89 10.59
C THR A 208 18.58 -13.35 11.99
N CYS A 209 17.58 -13.83 12.72
CA CYS A 209 17.28 -13.38 14.07
C CYS A 209 17.21 -14.56 15.06
N GLN A 210 17.42 -14.27 16.34
CA GLN A 210 17.33 -15.25 17.41
C GLN A 210 15.87 -15.37 17.84
N LEU A 211 15.24 -16.50 17.52
CA LEU A 211 13.87 -16.77 17.90
C LEU A 211 13.75 -16.78 19.44
N THR A 212 12.86 -15.94 19.95
CA THR A 212 12.52 -15.85 21.37
C THR A 212 11.09 -16.32 21.56
N GLU A 213 10.90 -17.32 22.42
CA GLU A 213 9.57 -17.72 22.89
C GLU A 213 9.05 -16.56 23.74
N THR A 214 8.19 -15.72 23.16
CA THR A 214 7.49 -14.66 23.87
C THR A 214 6.01 -14.98 23.84
N GLU A 215 5.41 -15.07 25.02
CA GLU A 215 3.95 -15.10 25.19
C GLU A 215 3.38 -13.84 24.51
N GLU A 216 2.37 -14.03 23.66
CA GLU A 216 1.71 -12.98 22.91
C GLU A 216 1.14 -11.92 23.87
N GLN A 217 1.85 -10.82 24.10
CA GLN A 217 1.23 -9.61 24.63
C GLN A 217 0.75 -8.80 23.42
N ASP A 218 -0.52 -8.99 23.09
CA ASP A 218 -1.29 -8.10 22.22
C ASP A 218 -1.35 -6.70 22.85
N GLU A 219 -0.36 -5.87 22.57
CA GLU A 219 -0.51 -4.42 22.77
C GLU A 219 -1.42 -3.90 21.65
N HIS A 220 -2.69 -3.71 22.02
CA HIS A 220 -3.68 -2.95 21.27
C HIS A 220 -3.11 -1.56 20.96
N LEU A 221 -2.74 -1.32 19.70
CA LEU A 221 -2.38 0.01 19.20
C LEU A 221 -3.66 0.78 18.93
N ASP A 222 -4.21 1.41 19.97
CA ASP A 222 -5.20 2.47 19.79
C ASP A 222 -4.46 3.70 19.27
N VAL A 223 -4.51 3.90 17.94
CA VAL A 223 -4.04 5.12 17.30
C VAL A 223 -5.10 6.19 17.57
N GLU A 224 -4.85 6.98 18.61
CA GLU A 224 -5.65 8.16 18.95
C GLU A 224 -5.45 9.21 17.84
N TYR A 225 -6.45 9.36 16.96
CA TYR A 225 -6.52 10.48 16.05
C TYR A 225 -6.88 11.73 16.87
N GLY A 226 -5.91 12.64 17.04
CA GLY A 226 -6.19 13.96 17.59
C GLY A 226 -7.18 14.70 16.70
N GLU A 227 -8.41 14.86 17.20
CA GLU A 227 -9.35 15.86 16.72
C GLU A 227 -8.86 17.22 17.19
N GLU A 228 -8.19 17.98 16.32
CA GLU A 228 -8.06 19.42 16.51
C GLU A 228 -9.38 20.07 16.11
N ALA A 229 -10.05 20.60 17.13
CA ALA A 229 -11.25 21.40 17.05
C ALA A 229 -10.99 22.69 16.28
N ASP A 230 -11.81 22.98 15.27
CA ASP A 230 -12.03 24.33 14.79
C ASP A 230 -13.49 24.74 15.00
N ASN A 231 -13.58 25.86 15.70
CA ASN A 231 -14.75 26.52 16.24
C ASN A 231 -15.41 27.37 15.15
N GLU A 232 -16.61 27.03 14.69
CA GLU A 232 -17.48 27.98 13.99
C GLU A 232 -18.91 27.94 14.54
N GLN A 233 -19.40 29.13 14.86
CA GLN A 233 -20.63 29.46 15.57
C GLN A 233 -21.90 28.98 14.85
N LEU A 234 -22.78 28.36 15.63
CA LEU A 234 -24.22 28.26 15.37
C LEU A 234 -24.88 29.65 15.35
N PRO A 235 -25.91 29.89 14.53
CA PRO A 235 -27.01 30.75 14.91
C PRO A 235 -28.11 29.94 15.62
N GLU A 236 -28.53 30.46 16.76
CA GLU A 236 -29.66 30.03 17.57
C GLU A 236 -30.96 29.93 16.76
N THR A 237 -31.79 28.94 17.07
CA THR A 237 -33.19 29.21 17.48
C THR A 237 -33.72 28.08 18.37
N SER A 238 -34.44 28.54 19.38
CA SER A 238 -35.06 27.87 20.51
C SER A 238 -36.16 26.86 20.18
N ALA A 239 -36.22 25.75 20.93
CA ALA A 239 -37.42 25.32 21.65
C ALA A 239 -37.10 24.25 22.70
N VAL A 240 -37.27 24.66 23.96
CA VAL A 240 -37.48 23.90 25.20
C VAL A 240 -38.53 22.79 24.95
N GLU A 241 -38.42 21.55 25.41
CA GLU A 241 -38.75 21.07 26.77
C GLU A 241 -38.73 19.52 26.78
N GLY A 242 -38.34 18.87 27.89
CA GLY A 242 -38.77 17.48 28.16
C GLY A 242 -37.69 16.48 28.60
N LEU A 243 -37.33 16.54 29.89
CA LEU A 243 -36.51 15.55 30.60
C LEU A 243 -37.17 14.16 30.73
N GLN A 244 -36.30 13.14 30.67
CA GLN A 244 -36.25 11.93 31.51
C GLN A 244 -37.10 10.68 31.19
N ARG A 245 -36.39 9.54 31.39
CA ARG A 245 -36.83 8.18 31.76
C ARG A 245 -37.36 7.34 30.57
N ILE A 246 -36.89 6.11 30.27
CA ILE A 246 -36.52 4.96 31.12
C ILE A 246 -35.68 3.95 30.30
N LEU A 247 -34.81 3.23 31.01
CA LEU A 247 -34.05 2.05 30.59
C LEU A 247 -34.91 0.77 30.76
N LEU A 248 -34.73 -0.20 29.86
CA LEU A 248 -35.09 -1.63 29.94
C LEU A 248 -36.55 -2.02 29.64
N LEU A 249 -36.78 -2.83 28.59
CA LEU A 249 -36.83 -4.31 28.66
C LEU A 249 -37.30 -4.90 27.31
N GLN A 250 -36.64 -6.01 26.94
CA GLN A 250 -36.99 -7.05 25.94
C GLN A 250 -36.80 -6.74 24.44
#